data_AF-A0A7I8EJ92-F1
#
_entry.id   AF-A0A7I8EJ92-F1
#
_cell.length_a   1.000
_cell.length_b   1.000
_cell.length_c   1.000
_cell.angle_alpha   90.00
_cell.angle_beta   90.00
_cell.angle_gamma   90.00
#
_symmetry.space_group_name_H-M   'P 1'
#
loop_
_entity.id
_entity.type
_entity.pdbx_description
1 polymer ?
#
loop_
_entity_poly.entity_id
_entity_poly.type
_entity_poly.pdbx_seq_one_letter_code
_entity_poly.pdbx_strand_id
1 'polypeptide(L)'
;MGKTKGNGLETGNPGSVWQSTTGLSVDAQGNVYPVVSNGPFNGSTSFGDSFLKLHLTNGAFSVVDYFAPFDQQCLKDWDYDLGSSGNLLLPDQTGTHPHLMLDISKSGRLYLVDRDHLGGFVAVPGFSCATPQEQSTNVDRIVQESKAGLIPGLFMAPVYWSTPDGKQYIYVSGANADTAQGDHIQAFELTNNQINLTPVMHTSISYGYPGAGIAVSSDGNKKGTGILWALQPAPCGGGGCNPQGPAILRAYDATNLSVELYNSAQNATRDGMDSYEKFTRPVVADGKVFVCSQSTLYIYGQLHP
;
A
#
# COMPACT_ATOMS: atom_id res chain seq x y z
N MET A 1 2.89 7.66 -11.10
CA MET A 1 2.42 9.07 -11.10
C MET A 1 3.23 9.84 -10.05
N GLY A 2 3.77 11.00 -10.38
CA GLY A 2 4.56 11.83 -9.45
C GLY A 2 3.69 12.65 -8.50
N LYS A 3 4.25 13.12 -7.38
CA LYS A 3 3.60 14.01 -6.40
C LYS A 3 2.96 15.19 -7.14
N THR A 4 1.63 15.26 -7.20
CA THR A 4 0.91 16.44 -7.67
C THR A 4 1.01 17.51 -6.59
N LYS A 5 1.85 18.52 -6.80
CA LYS A 5 1.86 19.73 -5.97
C LYS A 5 0.60 20.52 -6.28
N GLY A 6 -0.25 20.73 -5.28
CA GLY A 6 -1.38 21.64 -5.39
C GLY A 6 -0.90 23.07 -5.68
N ASN A 7 -1.55 23.75 -6.62
CA ASN A 7 -1.35 25.18 -6.88
C ASN A 7 -2.00 25.99 -5.74
N GLY A 8 -1.28 26.16 -4.64
CA GLY A 8 -1.65 27.04 -3.53
C GLY A 8 -0.41 27.73 -2.99
N LEU A 9 -0.38 29.05 -3.11
CA LEU A 9 0.68 29.94 -2.65
C LEU A 9 0.76 29.95 -1.11
N GLU A 10 1.47 29.01 -0.48
CA GLU A 10 2.13 29.20 0.82
C GLU A 10 3.43 28.38 0.82
N THR A 11 4.50 28.92 1.41
CA THR A 11 5.88 28.42 1.34
C THR A 11 6.13 27.14 2.18
N GLY A 12 5.22 26.17 2.13
CA GLY A 12 5.34 24.85 2.76
C GLY A 12 4.85 23.76 1.82
N ASN A 13 5.31 22.51 2.00
CA ASN A 13 4.83 21.35 1.25
C ASN A 13 3.31 21.18 1.48
N PRO A 14 2.41 21.49 0.53
CA PRO A 14 0.97 21.69 0.78
C PRO A 14 0.17 20.40 1.04
N GLY A 15 0.84 19.28 1.31
CA GLY A 15 0.26 17.95 1.18
C GLY A 15 0.14 17.55 -0.29
N SER A 16 0.41 16.29 -0.59
CA SER A 16 0.20 15.72 -1.93
C SER A 16 -0.52 14.39 -1.83
N VAL A 17 -1.20 13.99 -2.89
CA VAL A 17 -1.68 12.61 -3.03
C VAL A 17 -0.65 11.85 -3.84
N TRP A 18 0.12 10.98 -3.17
CA TRP A 18 1.08 10.12 -3.84
C TRP A 18 0.44 8.77 -4.22
N GLN A 19 -0.04 8.00 -3.23
CA GLN A 19 -0.74 6.71 -3.42
C GLN A 19 -0.04 5.69 -4.32
N SER A 20 1.25 5.89 -4.56
CA SER A 20 2.18 5.05 -5.33
C SER A 20 1.56 4.42 -6.60
N THR A 21 1.31 3.11 -6.57
CA THR A 21 0.91 2.29 -7.71
C THR A 21 -0.61 2.14 -7.83
N THR A 22 -1.37 2.94 -7.10
CA THR A 22 -2.84 2.97 -7.13
C THR A 22 -3.36 4.29 -7.67
N GLY A 23 -4.56 4.24 -8.25
CA GLY A 23 -5.36 5.43 -8.48
C GLY A 23 -6.22 5.76 -7.25
N LEU A 24 -6.95 6.86 -7.32
CA LEU A 24 -7.94 7.20 -6.31
C LEU A 24 -9.01 6.11 -6.21
N SER A 25 -9.23 5.62 -5.00
CA SER A 25 -10.28 4.66 -4.70
C SER A 25 -11.66 5.33 -4.68
N VAL A 26 -12.67 4.67 -5.25
CA VAL A 26 -14.05 5.18 -5.34
C VAL A 26 -15.04 4.09 -4.94
N ASP A 27 -16.05 4.41 -4.13
CA ASP A 27 -17.13 3.49 -3.78
C ASP A 27 -18.31 3.54 -4.79
N ALA A 28 -19.31 2.67 -4.57
CA ALA A 28 -20.49 2.61 -5.43
C ALA A 28 -21.37 3.87 -5.37
N GLN A 29 -21.22 4.68 -4.32
CA GLN A 29 -21.92 5.95 -4.11
C GLN A 29 -21.17 7.15 -4.73
N GLY A 30 -20.00 6.91 -5.34
CA GLY A 30 -19.17 7.95 -5.95
C GLY A 30 -18.34 8.75 -4.97
N ASN A 31 -18.20 8.30 -3.71
CA ASN A 31 -17.26 8.90 -2.77
C ASN A 31 -15.83 8.50 -3.15
N VAL A 32 -14.93 9.46 -3.11
CA VAL A 32 -13.51 9.29 -3.44
C VAL A 32 -12.68 9.31 -2.17
N TYR A 33 -11.73 8.39 -2.06
CA TYR A 33 -10.94 8.18 -0.84
C TYR A 33 -9.44 8.42 -1.05
N PRO A 34 -8.98 9.68 -1.17
CA PRO A 34 -7.56 9.96 -1.15
C PRO A 34 -6.97 9.79 0.25
N VAL A 35 -5.70 9.38 0.29
CA VAL A 35 -4.86 9.46 1.48
C VAL A 35 -3.76 10.46 1.19
N VAL A 36 -3.72 11.51 2.00
CA VAL A 36 -2.83 12.66 1.82
C VAL A 36 -1.50 12.35 2.50
N SER A 37 -0.39 12.69 1.84
CA SER A 37 0.96 12.65 2.41
C SER A 37 1.19 13.78 3.42
N ASN A 38 2.41 13.92 3.91
CA ASN A 38 2.76 14.95 4.87
C ASN A 38 2.45 16.37 4.38
N GLY A 39 1.93 17.19 5.28
CA GLY A 39 1.58 18.57 4.99
C GLY A 39 1.01 19.30 6.20
N PRO A 40 0.64 20.59 6.06
CA PRO A 40 -0.12 21.31 7.08
C PRO A 40 -1.41 20.58 7.43
N PHE A 41 -1.74 20.57 8.72
CA PHE A 41 -2.97 19.99 9.24
C PHE A 41 -3.66 20.99 10.17
N ASN A 42 -4.96 21.19 9.96
CA ASN A 42 -5.84 21.89 10.89
C ASN A 42 -7.23 21.23 11.01
N GLY A 43 -7.46 20.11 10.32
CA GLY A 43 -8.73 19.37 10.34
C GLY A 43 -9.92 20.10 9.70
N SER A 44 -9.68 21.18 8.94
CA SER A 44 -10.73 21.99 8.31
C SER A 44 -10.42 22.36 6.85
N THR A 45 -9.30 23.03 6.60
CA THR A 45 -8.86 23.44 5.26
C THR A 45 -7.58 22.73 4.83
N SER A 46 -6.87 22.14 5.78
CA SER A 46 -5.58 21.48 5.58
C SER A 46 -5.60 20.12 6.26
N PHE A 47 -5.27 19.08 5.49
CA PHE A 47 -5.46 17.68 5.85
C PHE A 47 -4.20 16.84 5.59
N GLY A 48 -3.02 17.34 5.95
CA GLY A 48 -1.78 16.55 5.90
C GLY A 48 -1.92 15.24 6.70
N ASP A 49 -1.33 14.17 6.17
CA ASP A 49 -1.39 12.80 6.74
C ASP A 49 -2.80 12.39 7.16
N SER A 50 -3.76 12.50 6.25
CA SER A 50 -5.16 12.19 6.51
C SER A 50 -5.77 11.28 5.45
N PHE A 51 -6.64 10.38 5.87
CA PHE A 51 -7.65 9.78 5.01
C PHE A 51 -8.77 10.79 4.81
N LEU A 52 -9.22 10.98 3.57
CA LEU A 52 -10.36 11.83 3.26
C LEU A 52 -11.48 11.00 2.65
N LYS A 53 -12.72 11.39 2.91
CA LYS A 53 -13.89 11.02 2.12
C LYS A 53 -14.34 12.27 1.38
N LEU A 54 -14.21 12.25 0.06
CA LEU A 54 -14.64 13.33 -0.81
C LEU A 54 -15.93 12.95 -1.52
N HIS A 55 -16.85 13.90 -1.67
CA HIS A 55 -18.04 13.72 -2.48
C HIS A 55 -18.09 14.79 -3.58
N LEU A 56 -18.38 14.37 -4.81
CA LEU A 56 -18.50 15.27 -5.96
C LEU A 56 -19.96 15.71 -6.12
N THR A 57 -20.21 17.01 -5.97
CA THR A 57 -21.54 17.59 -6.20
C THR A 57 -21.41 18.77 -7.15
N ASN A 58 -22.17 18.75 -8.24
CA ASN A 58 -22.19 19.82 -9.25
C ASN A 58 -20.78 20.21 -9.77
N GLY A 59 -19.89 19.22 -9.94
CA GLY A 59 -18.55 19.42 -10.47
C GLY A 59 -17.51 19.92 -9.45
N ALA A 60 -17.87 20.03 -8.16
CA ALA A 60 -16.96 20.41 -7.08
C ALA A 60 -16.86 19.31 -6.02
N PHE A 61 -15.64 18.98 -5.59
CA PHE A 61 -15.41 18.08 -4.47
C PHE A 61 -15.58 18.84 -3.14
N SER A 62 -16.19 18.16 -2.18
CA SER A 62 -16.23 18.58 -0.78
C SER A 62 -15.69 17.45 0.10
N VAL A 63 -14.97 17.81 1.17
CA VAL A 63 -14.60 16.86 2.22
C VAL A 63 -15.85 16.61 3.06
N VAL A 64 -16.35 15.38 3.05
CA VAL A 64 -17.54 14.99 3.81
C VAL A 64 -17.19 14.25 5.11
N ASP A 65 -16.00 13.67 5.19
CA ASP A 65 -15.42 13.09 6.42
C ASP A 65 -13.90 13.00 6.29
N TYR A 66 -13.18 12.83 7.41
CA TYR A 66 -11.74 12.59 7.43
C TYR A 66 -11.29 11.80 8.66
N PHE A 67 -10.08 11.24 8.57
CA PHE A 67 -9.33 10.72 9.71
C PHE A 67 -7.88 11.17 9.60
N ALA A 68 -7.32 11.65 10.71
CA ALA A 68 -5.89 11.93 10.85
C ALA A 68 -5.38 11.23 12.11
N PRO A 69 -4.25 10.51 12.06
CA PRO A 69 -3.66 9.85 13.23
C PRO A 69 -3.38 10.85 14.36
N PHE A 70 -3.52 10.44 15.61
CA PHE A 70 -3.19 11.31 16.75
C PHE A 70 -1.74 11.81 16.74
N ASP A 71 -0.83 11.06 16.09
CA ASP A 71 0.58 11.35 15.90
C ASP A 71 0.89 12.06 14.57
N GLN A 72 -0.11 12.63 13.87
CA GLN A 72 -0.01 13.36 12.60
C GLN A 72 1.21 14.30 12.53
N GLN A 73 1.45 15.10 13.59
CA GLN A 73 2.56 16.04 13.62
C GLN A 73 3.93 15.34 13.55
N CYS A 74 4.06 14.15 14.16
CA CYS A 74 5.28 13.34 14.08
C CYS A 74 5.47 12.73 12.70
N LEU A 75 4.38 12.23 12.09
CA LEU A 75 4.42 11.74 10.71
C LEU A 75 4.94 12.82 9.76
N LYS A 76 4.43 14.05 9.92
CA LYS A 76 4.88 15.20 9.15
C LYS A 76 6.36 15.53 9.39
N ASP A 77 6.77 15.66 10.66
CA ASP A 77 8.13 16.07 11.01
C ASP A 77 9.19 15.05 10.56
N TRP A 78 8.82 13.77 10.48
CA TRP A 78 9.73 12.67 10.16
C TRP A 78 9.61 12.17 8.71
N ASP A 79 8.83 12.84 7.87
CA ASP A 79 8.50 12.41 6.50
C ASP A 79 7.93 10.97 6.45
N TYR A 80 7.19 10.58 7.48
CA TYR A 80 6.50 9.29 7.55
C TYR A 80 5.10 9.34 6.93
N ASP A 81 5.04 9.87 5.69
CA ASP A 81 3.83 10.02 4.87
C ASP A 81 2.80 8.91 5.12
N LEU A 82 1.60 9.30 5.52
CA LEU A 82 0.47 8.36 5.58
C LEU A 82 0.11 7.85 4.17
N GLY A 83 0.02 8.76 3.20
CA GLY A 83 -0.39 8.46 1.82
C GLY A 83 0.69 7.88 0.89
N SER A 84 1.66 7.12 1.40
CA SER A 84 2.78 6.57 0.60
C SER A 84 2.46 5.30 -0.18
N SER A 85 1.52 4.47 0.32
CA SER A 85 1.31 3.14 -0.23
C SER A 85 0.09 3.01 -1.14
N GLY A 86 -0.89 3.90 -0.97
CA GLY A 86 -2.17 3.82 -1.68
C GLY A 86 -3.15 2.96 -0.91
N ASN A 87 -4.36 3.48 -0.68
CA ASN A 87 -5.34 2.77 0.13
C ASN A 87 -5.95 1.59 -0.62
N LEU A 88 -6.34 0.58 0.17
CA LEU A 88 -7.04 -0.60 -0.27
C LEU A 88 -8.44 -0.60 0.31
N LEU A 89 -9.44 -0.42 -0.55
CA LEU A 89 -10.84 -0.67 -0.20
C LEU A 89 -11.03 -2.18 -0.13
N LEU A 90 -11.47 -2.66 1.03
CA LEU A 90 -11.78 -4.06 1.22
C LEU A 90 -13.19 -4.36 0.70
N PRO A 91 -13.45 -5.57 0.20
CA PRO A 91 -14.82 -6.02 -0.02
C PRO A 91 -15.65 -5.88 1.26
N ASP A 92 -16.96 -5.75 1.10
CA ASP A 92 -17.87 -5.61 2.23
C ASP A 92 -17.68 -6.76 3.23
N GLN A 93 -17.45 -6.39 4.48
CA GLN A 93 -17.26 -7.32 5.58
C GLN A 93 -18.57 -7.51 6.37
N THR A 94 -18.63 -8.58 7.15
CA THR A 94 -19.80 -8.86 8.01
C THR A 94 -19.69 -8.15 9.35
N GLY A 95 -20.79 -7.73 9.97
CA GLY A 95 -20.80 -7.20 11.34
C GLY A 95 -20.98 -5.69 11.38
N THR A 96 -20.39 -5.03 12.38
CA THR A 96 -20.66 -3.60 12.68
C THR A 96 -19.91 -2.61 11.81
N HIS A 97 -18.84 -3.04 11.13
CA HIS A 97 -18.02 -2.20 10.24
C HIS A 97 -17.91 -2.87 8.87
N PRO A 98 -18.96 -2.80 8.03
CA PRO A 98 -18.99 -3.50 6.75
C PRO A 98 -18.07 -2.86 5.71
N HIS A 99 -17.87 -1.55 5.72
CA HIS A 99 -17.16 -0.85 4.66
C HIS A 99 -15.74 -0.46 5.11
N LEU A 100 -14.80 -1.39 5.07
CA LEU A 100 -13.44 -1.12 5.52
C LEU A 100 -12.52 -0.61 4.40
N MET A 101 -11.53 0.19 4.78
CA MET A 101 -10.36 0.49 3.97
C MET A 101 -9.08 0.46 4.81
N LEU A 102 -7.96 0.23 4.15
CA LEU A 102 -6.66 0.11 4.78
C LEU A 102 -5.61 0.97 4.08
N ASP A 103 -4.69 1.55 4.86
CA ASP A 103 -3.40 2.05 4.38
C ASP A 103 -2.32 1.69 5.41
N ILE A 104 -1.06 1.64 4.97
CA ILE A 104 0.11 1.53 5.83
C ILE A 104 1.05 2.69 5.49
N SER A 105 1.41 3.47 6.49
CA SER A 105 2.28 4.64 6.32
C SER A 105 3.73 4.25 6.04
N LYS A 106 4.56 5.25 5.71
CA LYS A 106 6.03 5.11 5.70
C LYS A 106 6.62 4.75 7.07
N SER A 107 5.95 5.07 8.18
CA SER A 107 6.38 4.58 9.51
C SER A 107 6.08 3.10 9.71
N GLY A 108 5.41 2.45 8.76
CA GLY A 108 5.02 1.06 8.84
C GLY A 108 3.89 0.82 9.83
N ARG A 109 3.11 1.86 10.18
CA ARG A 109 1.88 1.70 10.96
C ARG A 109 0.73 1.36 10.02
N LEU A 110 -0.01 0.30 10.35
CA LEU A 110 -1.24 -0.08 9.68
C LEU A 110 -2.42 0.67 10.29
N TYR A 111 -3.31 1.16 9.43
CA TYR A 111 -4.58 1.77 9.80
C TYR A 111 -5.73 1.06 9.07
N LEU A 112 -6.69 0.53 9.82
CA LEU A 112 -7.94 -0.03 9.32
C LEU A 112 -9.08 0.89 9.70
N VAL A 113 -9.72 1.49 8.70
CA VAL A 113 -10.67 2.59 8.86
C VAL A 113 -12.04 2.18 8.32
N ASP A 114 -13.10 2.52 9.06
CA ASP A 114 -14.48 2.37 8.61
C ASP A 114 -14.86 3.55 7.70
N ARG A 115 -15.22 3.26 6.45
CA ARG A 115 -15.59 4.27 5.43
C ARG A 115 -16.91 4.99 5.74
N ASP A 116 -17.71 4.46 6.66
CA ASP A 116 -18.96 5.09 7.11
C ASP A 116 -18.69 6.10 8.23
N HIS A 117 -17.61 5.94 8.98
CA HIS A 117 -17.21 6.81 10.09
C HIS A 117 -15.68 6.85 10.18
N LEU A 118 -15.04 7.81 9.51
CA LEU A 118 -13.58 7.82 9.40
C LEU A 118 -12.89 8.01 10.75
N GLY A 119 -13.45 8.85 11.63
CA GLY A 119 -13.02 8.96 13.03
C GLY A 119 -12.44 10.32 13.45
N GLY A 120 -12.21 11.24 12.50
CA GLY A 120 -11.70 12.58 12.76
C GLY A 120 -10.27 12.58 13.33
N PHE A 121 -9.89 13.66 14.01
CA PHE A 121 -8.62 13.77 14.73
C PHE A 121 -8.84 13.81 16.24
N VAL A 122 -7.98 13.12 16.99
CA VAL A 122 -7.99 13.12 18.46
C VAL A 122 -6.71 13.79 18.97
N ALA A 123 -6.85 15.01 19.51
CA ALA A 123 -5.74 15.69 20.14
C ALA A 123 -5.39 15.04 21.49
N VAL A 124 -4.11 14.71 21.69
CA VAL A 124 -3.59 14.19 22.96
C VAL A 124 -2.85 15.31 23.70
N PRO A 125 -3.35 15.80 24.85
CA PRO A 125 -2.68 16.87 25.60
C PRO A 125 -1.26 16.49 26.02
N GLY A 126 -0.30 17.37 25.73
CA GLY A 126 1.11 17.16 26.08
C GLY A 126 1.83 16.11 25.24
N PHE A 127 1.25 15.67 24.12
CA PHE A 127 1.90 14.75 23.20
C PHE A 127 3.16 15.35 22.58
N SER A 128 4.21 14.54 22.45
CA SER A 128 5.43 14.87 21.73
C SER A 128 6.00 13.65 21.04
N CYS A 129 6.65 13.87 19.89
CA CYS A 129 7.31 12.82 19.12
C CYS A 129 8.49 12.20 19.87
N ALA A 130 8.90 10.99 19.47
CA ALA A 130 9.96 10.22 20.11
C ALA A 130 9.70 9.90 21.59
N THR A 131 8.43 9.74 21.96
CA THR A 131 8.01 9.30 23.29
C THR A 131 7.28 7.96 23.22
N PRO A 132 7.19 7.20 24.33
CA PRO A 132 6.40 5.97 24.35
C PRO A 132 4.92 6.17 23.97
N GLN A 133 4.36 7.37 24.19
CA GLN A 133 2.98 7.67 23.79
C GLN A 133 2.76 7.55 22.27
N GLU A 134 3.79 7.80 21.46
CA GLU A 134 3.70 7.65 20.01
C GLU A 134 3.34 6.21 19.62
N GLN A 135 3.71 5.20 20.41
CA GLN A 135 3.40 3.79 20.14
C GLN A 135 2.02 3.34 20.67
N SER A 136 1.14 4.28 21.02
CA SER A 136 -0.24 3.96 21.42
C SER A 136 -1.06 3.46 20.23
N THR A 137 -1.99 2.55 20.47
CA THR A 137 -2.84 1.93 19.43
C THR A 137 -4.34 1.98 19.79
N ASN A 138 -4.70 2.92 20.67
CA ASN A 138 -6.03 3.02 21.28
C ASN A 138 -6.43 4.49 21.50
N VAL A 139 -5.83 5.40 20.73
CA VAL A 139 -6.13 6.84 20.78
C VAL A 139 -7.08 7.20 19.64
N ASP A 140 -6.80 6.68 18.44
CA ASP A 140 -7.58 6.96 17.25
C ASP A 140 -8.95 6.26 17.30
N ARG A 141 -9.94 6.87 16.65
CA ARG A 141 -11.33 6.38 16.59
C ARG A 141 -11.59 5.57 15.33
N ILE A 142 -10.68 4.63 15.06
CA ILE A 142 -10.72 3.74 13.90
C ILE A 142 -10.93 2.30 14.33
N VAL A 143 -11.11 1.39 13.37
CA VAL A 143 -11.41 -0.02 13.64
C VAL A 143 -10.20 -0.72 14.26
N GLN A 144 -9.01 -0.46 13.73
CA GLN A 144 -7.77 -1.03 14.23
C GLN A 144 -6.55 -0.21 13.78
N GLU A 145 -5.54 -0.11 14.63
CA GLU A 145 -4.20 0.32 14.26
C GLU A 145 -3.13 -0.60 14.85
N SER A 146 -1.98 -0.68 14.19
CA SER A 146 -0.78 -1.29 14.75
C SER A 146 0.10 -0.26 15.45
N LYS A 147 1.18 -0.72 16.08
CA LYS A 147 2.33 0.15 16.38
C LYS A 147 3.04 0.54 15.08
N ALA A 148 3.81 1.64 15.12
CA ALA A 148 4.75 1.94 14.05
C ALA A 148 5.83 0.83 13.99
N GLY A 149 6.36 0.57 12.80
CA GLY A 149 7.32 -0.50 12.56
C GLY A 149 6.70 -1.91 12.54
N LEU A 150 5.39 -2.05 12.29
CA LEU A 150 4.80 -3.38 11.99
C LEU A 150 5.52 -4.00 10.79
N ILE A 151 5.81 -3.17 9.79
CA ILE A 151 6.75 -3.40 8.69
C ILE A 151 7.71 -2.20 8.60
N PRO A 152 8.83 -2.26 7.86
CA PRO A 152 9.79 -1.15 7.80
C PRO A 152 9.27 0.17 7.19
N GLY A 153 8.12 0.11 6.50
CA GLY A 153 7.48 1.18 5.75
C GLY A 153 6.81 0.62 4.48
N LEU A 154 5.75 1.27 3.99
CA LEU A 154 5.06 0.85 2.77
C LEU A 154 5.06 1.94 1.69
N PHE A 155 5.52 1.57 0.50
CA PHE A 155 5.63 2.47 -0.66
C PHE A 155 4.97 1.91 -1.92
N MET A 156 4.30 0.76 -1.80
CA MET A 156 3.59 0.06 -2.87
C MET A 156 2.24 -0.38 -2.33
N ALA A 157 1.23 -0.44 -3.21
CA ALA A 157 -0.12 -0.82 -2.82
C ALA A 157 -0.19 -2.19 -2.13
N PRO A 158 -0.89 -2.30 -0.99
CA PRO A 158 -1.29 -3.60 -0.47
C PRO A 158 -2.28 -4.28 -1.43
N VAL A 159 -2.34 -5.61 -1.39
CA VAL A 159 -3.25 -6.39 -2.24
C VAL A 159 -4.10 -7.31 -1.39
N TYR A 160 -5.42 -7.22 -1.58
CA TYR A 160 -6.37 -8.16 -1.01
C TYR A 160 -6.58 -9.37 -1.94
N TRP A 161 -6.73 -10.55 -1.36
CA TRP A 161 -7.29 -11.71 -2.04
C TRP A 161 -8.10 -12.58 -1.09
N SER A 162 -9.24 -13.09 -1.58
CA SER A 162 -9.99 -14.14 -0.89
C SER A 162 -9.74 -15.48 -1.58
N THR A 163 -9.41 -16.48 -0.78
CA THR A 163 -9.19 -17.85 -1.26
C THR A 163 -10.53 -18.55 -1.51
N PRO A 164 -10.55 -19.65 -2.30
CA PRO A 164 -11.77 -20.44 -2.49
C PRO A 164 -12.36 -21.07 -1.22
N ASP A 165 -11.59 -21.20 -0.14
CA ASP A 165 -12.05 -21.65 1.18
C ASP A 165 -12.46 -20.49 2.10
N GLY A 166 -12.53 -19.26 1.59
CA GLY A 166 -13.07 -18.09 2.29
C GLY A 166 -12.08 -17.39 3.21
N LYS A 167 -10.79 -17.77 3.21
CA LYS A 167 -9.76 -16.99 3.91
C LYS A 167 -9.52 -15.69 3.17
N GLN A 168 -9.16 -14.65 3.92
CA GLN A 168 -8.91 -13.32 3.37
C GLN A 168 -7.50 -12.90 3.74
N TYR A 169 -6.69 -12.59 2.73
CA TYR A 169 -5.30 -12.19 2.89
C TYR A 169 -5.07 -10.79 2.37
N ILE A 170 -4.23 -10.05 3.10
CA ILE A 170 -3.69 -8.75 2.71
C ILE A 170 -2.18 -8.93 2.56
N TYR A 171 -1.70 -8.86 1.33
CA TYR A 171 -0.29 -8.97 0.99
C TYR A 171 0.35 -7.58 0.96
N VAL A 172 1.54 -7.47 1.54
CA VAL A 172 2.32 -6.22 1.56
C VAL A 172 3.79 -6.51 1.29
N SER A 173 4.50 -5.57 0.67
CA SER A 173 5.95 -5.62 0.51
C SER A 173 6.59 -4.42 1.18
N GLY A 174 7.04 -4.61 2.41
CA GLY A 174 7.69 -3.54 3.18
C GLY A 174 9.10 -3.22 2.67
N ALA A 175 9.52 -1.99 2.89
CA ALA A 175 10.92 -1.55 2.77
C ALA A 175 11.14 -0.29 3.61
N ASN A 176 12.38 0.15 3.76
CA ASN A 176 12.72 1.40 4.42
C ASN A 176 13.41 2.35 3.43
N ALA A 177 12.93 3.59 3.33
CA ALA A 177 13.49 4.58 2.40
C ALA A 177 14.87 5.10 2.81
N ASP A 178 15.15 5.17 4.12
CA ASP A 178 16.36 5.80 4.63
C ASP A 178 17.55 4.83 4.65
N THR A 179 17.30 3.57 5.00
CA THR A 179 18.33 2.53 5.09
C THR A 179 18.39 1.64 3.85
N ALA A 180 17.45 1.81 2.92
CA ALA A 180 17.20 0.92 1.79
C ALA A 180 16.90 -0.55 2.16
N GLN A 181 16.74 -0.84 3.46
CA GLN A 181 16.45 -2.17 3.97
C GLN A 181 15.15 -2.70 3.36
N GLY A 182 15.18 -3.93 2.88
CA GLY A 182 14.00 -4.62 2.39
C GLY A 182 13.30 -5.43 3.47
N ASP A 183 12.07 -5.84 3.16
CA ASP A 183 11.32 -6.84 3.92
C ASP A 183 10.87 -7.99 3.01
N HIS A 184 10.48 -9.10 3.61
CA HIS A 184 9.78 -10.16 2.89
C HIS A 184 8.40 -9.66 2.45
N ILE A 185 7.85 -10.20 1.37
CA ILE A 185 6.41 -10.03 1.14
C ILE A 185 5.72 -10.84 2.22
N GLN A 186 4.82 -10.19 2.96
CA GLN A 186 4.07 -10.78 4.06
C GLN A 186 2.60 -10.83 3.69
N ALA A 187 1.88 -11.85 4.18
CA ALA A 187 0.42 -11.87 4.16
C ALA A 187 -0.14 -11.83 5.58
N PHE A 188 -1.02 -10.87 5.83
CA PHE A 188 -1.80 -10.76 7.05
C PHE A 188 -3.22 -11.29 6.80
N GLU A 189 -3.78 -11.99 7.78
CA GLU A 189 -5.13 -12.56 7.66
C GLU A 189 -6.18 -11.59 8.20
N LEU A 190 -7.24 -11.35 7.43
CA LEU A 190 -8.41 -10.57 7.83
C LEU A 190 -9.54 -11.51 8.28
N THR A 191 -9.90 -11.44 9.56
CA THR A 191 -10.96 -12.26 10.14
C THR A 191 -11.81 -11.41 11.07
N ASN A 192 -13.14 -11.48 10.95
CA ASN A 192 -14.09 -10.76 11.81
C ASN A 192 -13.82 -9.24 11.90
N ASN A 193 -13.59 -8.59 10.75
CA ASN A 193 -13.29 -7.14 10.64
C ASN A 193 -11.98 -6.71 11.33
N GLN A 194 -11.08 -7.64 11.62
CA GLN A 194 -9.78 -7.34 12.21
C GLN A 194 -8.67 -8.08 11.47
N ILE A 195 -7.51 -7.43 11.39
CA ILE A 195 -6.31 -7.96 10.79
C ILE A 195 -5.47 -8.59 11.89
N ASN A 196 -5.07 -9.85 11.69
CA ASN A 196 -4.04 -10.46 12.50
C ASN A 196 -2.72 -9.75 12.20
N LEU A 197 -2.18 -8.99 13.17
CA LEU A 197 -0.93 -8.24 13.02
C LEU A 197 0.33 -9.12 13.03
N THR A 198 0.18 -10.44 13.17
CA THR A 198 1.27 -11.39 12.89
C THR A 198 1.07 -11.98 11.50
N PRO A 199 2.04 -11.87 10.58
CA PRO A 199 1.89 -12.41 9.23
C PRO A 199 1.80 -13.93 9.30
N VAL A 200 0.88 -14.51 8.53
CA VAL A 200 0.63 -15.96 8.49
C VAL A 200 1.48 -16.67 7.43
N MET A 201 2.07 -15.91 6.51
CA MET A 201 3.00 -16.40 5.50
C MET A 201 3.88 -15.27 5.00
N HIS A 202 5.08 -15.61 4.55
CA HIS A 202 6.00 -14.66 3.93
C HIS A 202 6.91 -15.34 2.89
N THR A 203 7.49 -14.55 1.99
CA THR A 203 8.47 -15.04 1.00
C THR A 203 9.78 -15.46 1.66
N SER A 204 10.57 -16.30 1.00
CA SER A 204 11.91 -16.68 1.46
C SER A 204 12.98 -15.61 1.24
N ILE A 205 12.74 -14.67 0.33
CA ILE A 205 13.63 -13.54 0.03
C ILE A 205 13.00 -12.21 0.46
N SER A 206 13.86 -11.23 0.68
CA SER A 206 13.48 -9.85 0.98
C SER A 206 13.55 -8.95 -0.27
N TYR A 207 12.75 -7.90 -0.29
CA TYR A 207 12.62 -6.94 -1.38
C TYR A 207 13.06 -5.57 -0.89
N GLY A 208 14.21 -5.08 -1.38
CA GLY A 208 14.74 -3.76 -1.04
C GLY A 208 13.82 -2.62 -1.47
N TYR A 209 14.13 -1.40 -1.03
CA TYR A 209 13.33 -0.21 -1.37
C TYR A 209 13.06 -0.06 -2.89
N PRO A 210 11.81 0.25 -3.31
CA PRO A 210 10.63 0.60 -2.50
C PRO A 210 9.78 -0.58 -2.00
N GLY A 211 10.30 -1.80 -2.04
CA GLY A 211 9.51 -3.02 -1.97
C GLY A 211 9.04 -3.46 -3.35
N ALA A 212 8.46 -4.65 -3.44
CA ALA A 212 7.92 -5.18 -4.69
C ALA A 212 6.58 -4.56 -5.05
N GLY A 213 6.39 -4.28 -6.34
CA GLY A 213 5.04 -4.13 -6.89
C GLY A 213 4.39 -5.49 -7.00
N ILE A 214 3.25 -5.69 -6.34
CA ILE A 214 2.61 -7.00 -6.25
C ILE A 214 1.25 -7.03 -6.97
N ALA A 215 0.80 -8.22 -7.37
CA ALA A 215 -0.55 -8.48 -7.85
C ALA A 215 -0.93 -9.93 -7.56
N VAL A 216 -2.23 -10.21 -7.41
CA VAL A 216 -2.72 -11.59 -7.25
C VAL A 216 -3.62 -11.93 -8.43
N SER A 217 -3.51 -13.15 -8.94
CA SER A 217 -4.40 -13.73 -9.94
C SER A 217 -4.84 -15.14 -9.54
N SER A 218 -6.01 -15.56 -10.00
CA SER A 218 -6.52 -16.93 -9.82
C SER A 218 -7.49 -17.29 -10.95
N ASP A 219 -7.70 -18.58 -11.19
CA ASP A 219 -8.72 -19.08 -12.14
C ASP A 219 -10.07 -19.19 -11.42
N GLY A 220 -10.67 -18.03 -11.15
CA GLY A 220 -11.88 -17.91 -10.35
C GLY A 220 -11.72 -18.56 -8.97
N ASN A 221 -12.71 -19.35 -8.55
CA ASN A 221 -12.69 -20.06 -7.26
C ASN A 221 -12.01 -21.44 -7.33
N LYS A 222 -11.15 -21.72 -8.32
CA LYS A 222 -10.44 -23.00 -8.41
C LYS A 222 -9.27 -23.05 -7.41
N LYS A 223 -9.31 -24.02 -6.50
CA LYS A 223 -8.25 -24.26 -5.51
C LYS A 223 -6.91 -24.55 -6.19
N GLY A 224 -5.82 -24.03 -5.60
CA GLY A 224 -4.45 -24.24 -6.09
C GLY A 224 -4.06 -23.42 -7.32
N THR A 225 -4.89 -22.44 -7.74
CA THR A 225 -4.59 -21.57 -8.90
C THR A 225 -4.18 -20.15 -8.52
N GLY A 226 -4.15 -19.83 -7.22
CA GLY A 226 -3.77 -18.52 -6.72
C GLY A 226 -2.28 -18.27 -6.91
N ILE A 227 -1.93 -17.20 -7.62
CA ILE A 227 -0.55 -16.77 -7.87
C ILE A 227 -0.39 -15.35 -7.36
N LEU A 228 0.60 -15.15 -6.48
CA LEU A 228 1.10 -13.83 -6.14
C LEU A 228 2.26 -13.50 -7.08
N TRP A 229 2.08 -12.49 -7.91
CA TRP A 229 3.12 -11.91 -8.76
C TRP A 229 3.83 -10.79 -8.01
N ALA A 230 5.16 -10.76 -8.08
CA ALA A 230 5.99 -9.76 -7.45
C ALA A 230 7.03 -9.24 -8.45
N LEU A 231 7.03 -7.93 -8.69
CA LEU A 231 8.09 -7.25 -9.42
C LEU A 231 9.18 -6.85 -8.43
N GLN A 232 10.24 -7.66 -8.34
CA GLN A 232 11.38 -7.35 -7.49
C GLN A 232 12.09 -6.10 -8.04
N PRO A 233 12.28 -5.05 -7.21
CA PRO A 233 12.96 -3.84 -7.64
C PRO A 233 14.45 -4.10 -7.88
N ALA A 234 15.01 -3.43 -8.87
CA ALA A 234 16.46 -3.34 -9.01
C ALA A 234 17.06 -2.54 -7.83
N PRO A 235 18.27 -2.88 -7.35
CA PRO A 235 18.92 -2.13 -6.28
C PRO A 235 19.05 -0.65 -6.62
N CYS A 236 18.78 0.21 -5.64
CA CYS A 236 18.80 1.66 -5.88
C CYS A 236 19.34 2.49 -4.70
N GLY A 237 19.34 1.98 -3.46
CA GLY A 237 19.94 2.67 -2.31
C GLY A 237 19.02 3.65 -1.56
N GLY A 238 17.70 3.58 -1.74
CA GLY A 238 16.72 4.27 -0.86
C GLY A 238 15.88 5.36 -1.53
N GLY A 239 15.29 6.24 -0.72
CA GLY A 239 14.47 7.36 -1.17
C GLY A 239 15.19 8.24 -2.19
N GLY A 240 14.49 8.63 -3.27
CA GLY A 240 15.06 9.50 -4.31
C GLY A 240 16.10 8.85 -5.24
N CYS A 241 16.45 7.57 -5.06
CA CYS A 241 17.40 6.85 -5.90
C CYS A 241 17.00 6.72 -7.38
N ASN A 242 17.96 6.41 -8.26
CA ASN A 242 17.67 5.87 -9.60
C ASN A 242 18.05 4.38 -9.62
N PRO A 243 17.11 3.46 -9.90
CA PRO A 243 17.42 2.03 -9.91
C PRO A 243 18.52 1.66 -10.91
N GLN A 244 19.37 0.71 -10.53
CA GLN A 244 20.48 0.24 -11.35
C GLN A 244 20.21 -1.19 -11.81
N GLY A 245 19.87 -1.34 -13.10
CA GLY A 245 19.64 -2.65 -13.73
C GLY A 245 18.16 -3.06 -13.83
N PRO A 246 17.91 -4.31 -14.25
CA PRO A 246 16.56 -4.80 -14.52
C PRO A 246 15.82 -5.26 -13.26
N ALA A 247 14.50 -5.20 -13.31
CA ALA A 247 13.67 -5.89 -12.33
C ALA A 247 13.66 -7.40 -12.58
N ILE A 248 13.25 -8.16 -11.56
CA ILE A 248 12.97 -9.60 -11.69
C ILE A 248 11.48 -9.81 -11.42
N LEU A 249 10.74 -10.29 -12.42
CA LEU A 249 9.37 -10.74 -12.21
C LEU A 249 9.41 -12.12 -11.53
N ARG A 250 8.69 -12.26 -10.42
CA ARG A 250 8.55 -13.49 -9.66
C ARG A 250 7.09 -13.88 -9.50
N ALA A 251 6.85 -15.17 -9.34
CA ALA A 251 5.54 -15.72 -9.04
C ALA A 251 5.64 -16.71 -7.87
N TYR A 252 4.71 -16.62 -6.93
CA TYR A 252 4.60 -17.49 -5.76
C TYR A 252 3.21 -18.13 -5.70
N ASP A 253 3.11 -19.29 -5.05
CA ASP A 253 1.82 -19.79 -4.60
C ASP A 253 1.23 -18.80 -3.60
N ALA A 254 0.07 -18.21 -3.93
CA ALA A 254 -0.55 -17.19 -3.07
C ALA A 254 -0.97 -17.74 -1.70
N THR A 255 -1.13 -19.06 -1.55
CA THR A 255 -1.45 -19.72 -0.27
C THR A 255 -0.22 -20.22 0.47
N ASN A 256 0.97 -20.19 -0.15
CA ASN A 256 2.23 -20.56 0.47
C ASN A 256 3.41 -19.80 -0.16
N LEU A 257 3.72 -18.62 0.38
CA LEU A 257 4.77 -17.73 -0.15
C LEU A 257 6.20 -18.30 -0.06
N SER A 258 6.42 -19.43 0.62
CA SER A 258 7.71 -20.12 0.58
C SER A 258 7.95 -20.86 -0.76
N VAL A 259 6.91 -21.05 -1.56
CA VAL A 259 6.96 -21.75 -2.86
C VAL A 259 7.01 -20.73 -3.99
N GLU A 260 8.20 -20.53 -4.55
CA GLU A 260 8.38 -19.79 -5.80
C GLU A 260 8.06 -20.70 -7.00
N LEU A 261 7.15 -20.25 -7.85
CA LEU A 261 6.70 -20.95 -9.06
C LEU A 261 7.55 -20.57 -10.28
N TYR A 262 8.01 -19.33 -10.33
CA TYR A 262 8.71 -18.75 -11.47
C TYR A 262 9.53 -17.53 -11.05
N ASN A 263 10.69 -17.33 -11.69
CA ASN A 263 11.33 -16.02 -11.73
C ASN A 263 12.01 -15.77 -13.09
N SER A 264 11.93 -14.53 -13.59
CA SER A 264 12.47 -14.18 -14.91
C SER A 264 13.99 -14.28 -15.03
N ALA A 265 14.71 -14.41 -13.91
CA ALA A 265 16.15 -14.64 -13.90
C ALA A 265 16.55 -16.11 -14.14
N GLN A 266 15.62 -17.07 -14.04
CA GLN A 266 15.88 -18.49 -14.35
C GLN A 266 16.32 -18.69 -15.80
N ASN A 267 15.80 -17.89 -16.74
CA ASN A 267 16.25 -17.86 -18.13
C ASN A 267 16.28 -16.41 -18.65
N ALA A 268 17.25 -15.64 -18.16
CA ALA A 268 17.34 -14.22 -18.44
C ALA A 268 17.49 -13.85 -19.92
N THR A 269 17.99 -14.75 -20.78
CA THR A 269 18.09 -14.47 -22.22
C THR A 269 16.72 -14.46 -22.91
N ARG A 270 15.74 -15.16 -22.35
CA ARG A 270 14.35 -15.18 -22.84
C ARG A 270 13.47 -14.20 -22.07
N ASP A 271 13.60 -14.17 -20.75
CA ASP A 271 12.64 -13.52 -19.84
C ASP A 271 13.17 -12.24 -19.17
N GLY A 272 14.46 -11.97 -19.31
CA GLY A 272 15.12 -10.84 -18.67
C GLY A 272 14.56 -9.51 -19.16
N MET A 273 14.43 -8.57 -18.22
CA MET A 273 14.05 -7.19 -18.53
C MET A 273 15.29 -6.36 -18.85
N ASP A 274 15.09 -5.20 -19.48
CA ASP A 274 16.15 -4.22 -19.78
C ASP A 274 16.46 -3.30 -18.59
N SER A 275 15.44 -2.96 -17.81
CA SER A 275 15.47 -1.96 -16.75
C SER A 275 14.31 -2.16 -15.77
N TYR A 276 14.30 -1.38 -14.68
CA TYR A 276 13.21 -1.29 -13.73
C TYR A 276 12.70 0.15 -13.67
N GLU A 277 11.38 0.33 -13.70
CA GLU A 277 10.77 1.62 -13.39
C GLU A 277 10.16 1.59 -11.99
N LYS A 278 10.56 2.55 -11.14
CA LYS A 278 10.14 2.59 -9.73
C LYS A 278 8.65 2.88 -9.61
N PHE A 279 8.01 2.33 -8.58
CA PHE A 279 6.57 2.54 -8.33
C PHE A 279 5.72 2.03 -9.50
N THR A 280 6.09 0.86 -10.01
CA THR A 280 5.30 0.08 -10.96
C THR A 280 4.95 -1.27 -10.37
N ARG A 281 3.89 -1.89 -10.88
CA ARG A 281 3.44 -3.22 -10.46
C ARG A 281 3.05 -4.07 -11.67
N PRO A 282 3.07 -5.40 -11.56
CA PRO A 282 2.50 -6.26 -12.58
C PRO A 282 0.99 -6.02 -12.72
N VAL A 283 0.49 -6.11 -13.95
CA VAL A 283 -0.94 -6.22 -14.24
C VAL A 283 -1.18 -7.61 -14.83
N VAL A 284 -2.17 -8.33 -14.32
CA VAL A 284 -2.51 -9.67 -14.82
C VAL A 284 -3.86 -9.62 -15.50
N ALA A 285 -3.90 -10.02 -16.77
CA ALA A 285 -5.13 -10.06 -17.57
C ALA A 285 -5.00 -11.10 -18.67
N ASP A 286 -6.09 -11.82 -18.95
CA ASP A 286 -6.19 -12.75 -20.09
C ASP A 286 -5.01 -13.75 -20.16
N GLY A 287 -4.69 -14.35 -19.00
CA GLY A 287 -3.60 -15.33 -18.86
C GLY A 287 -2.19 -14.77 -19.07
N LYS A 288 -2.03 -13.44 -19.12
CA LYS A 288 -0.74 -12.76 -19.34
C LYS A 288 -0.42 -11.82 -18.19
N VAL A 289 0.88 -11.61 -17.98
CA VAL A 289 1.41 -10.67 -16.99
C VAL A 289 2.14 -9.54 -17.72
N PHE A 290 1.65 -8.33 -17.53
CA PHE A 290 2.15 -7.12 -18.16
C PHE A 290 3.03 -6.38 -17.15
N VAL A 291 4.26 -6.07 -17.55
CA VAL A 291 5.24 -5.37 -16.72
C VAL A 291 5.91 -4.29 -17.55
N CYS A 292 5.88 -3.05 -17.07
CA CYS A 292 6.60 -1.95 -17.70
C CYS A 292 8.01 -1.82 -17.13
N SER A 293 8.96 -1.56 -18.02
CA SER A 293 10.26 -0.99 -17.68
C SER A 293 10.29 0.50 -18.05
N GLN A 294 11.47 1.12 -18.04
CA GLN A 294 11.61 2.53 -18.41
C GLN A 294 11.30 2.80 -19.89
N SER A 295 11.47 1.80 -20.75
CA SER A 295 11.36 1.93 -22.21
C SER A 295 10.52 0.85 -22.88
N THR A 296 10.18 -0.22 -22.18
CA THR A 296 9.63 -1.44 -22.79
C THR A 296 8.45 -1.97 -21.99
N LEU A 297 7.41 -2.46 -22.68
CA LEU A 297 6.35 -3.27 -22.07
C LEU A 297 6.66 -4.75 -22.30
N TYR A 298 6.87 -5.49 -21.22
CA TYR A 298 7.04 -6.94 -21.22
C TYR A 298 5.70 -7.64 -21.00
N ILE A 299 5.44 -8.69 -21.78
CA ILE A 299 4.22 -9.49 -21.68
C ILE A 299 4.63 -10.95 -21.52
N TYR A 300 4.46 -11.47 -20.31
CA TYR A 300 4.73 -12.86 -19.98
C TYR A 300 3.46 -13.69 -20.14
N GLY A 301 3.59 -14.91 -20.67
CA GLY A 301 2.49 -15.85 -20.85
C GLY A 301 2.94 -17.28 -20.57
N GLN A 302 2.02 -18.23 -20.68
CA GLN A 302 2.35 -19.65 -20.55
C GLN A 302 3.32 -20.07 -21.66
N LEU A 303 4.29 -20.91 -21.30
CA LEU A 303 5.13 -21.59 -22.29
C LEU A 303 4.25 -22.56 -23.06
N HIS A 304 4.06 -22.29 -24.35
CA HIS A 304 3.47 -23.28 -25.24
C HIS A 304 4.52 -24.37 -25.50
N PRO A 305 4.14 -25.66 -25.40
CA PRO A 305 5.02 -26.78 -25.72
C PRO A 305 5.47 -26.79 -27.18
#